data_AF-R6EZF6-F1
#
_entry.id   AF-R6EZF6-F1
#
_cell.length_a   1.000
_cell.length_b   1.000
_cell.length_c   1.000
_cell.angle_alpha   90.00
_cell.angle_beta   90.00
_cell.angle_gamma   90.00
#
_symmetry.space_group_name_H-M   'P 1'
#
loop_
_entity.id
_entity.type
_entity.pdbx_description
1 polymer ?
#
loop_
_entity_poly.entity_id
_entity_poly.type
_entity_poly.pdbx_seq_one_letter_code
_entity_poly.pdbx_strand_id
1 'polypeptide(L)'
;MKTTKKMMLFVATLFVATFALSSCLSDDNETKVPTVEEQAGYQRTMAGTYGSTLRFFYPSFNNVVKYDSLKHYSWDVTADSTITMRNFPVCKLDSAIVISKDNHSDSAVEFAALRTAIHESNATAKLTAKYFVPNDKYFVEYGYSFPVFPMTIKQSFFYNGKSHDVYFMFDVSGTYGGKFLSSNFTDRVFEYNMVLSGICVDKYSVEGLISTQYFRQVLITCSTK
;
A
#
# COMPACT_ATOMS: atom_id res chain seq x y z
N MET A 1 10.73 -11.80 -44.56
CA MET A 1 11.58 -10.60 -44.33
C MET A 1 10.67 -9.39 -44.33
N LYS A 2 10.55 -8.55 -43.29
CA LYS A 2 11.56 -8.05 -42.36
C LYS A 2 11.04 -8.06 -40.92
N THR A 3 11.79 -8.76 -40.07
CA THR A 3 11.90 -8.52 -38.63
C THR A 3 12.29 -7.07 -38.36
N THR A 4 11.58 -6.40 -37.45
CA THR A 4 12.11 -5.20 -36.80
C THR A 4 11.92 -5.33 -35.30
N LYS A 5 12.97 -5.87 -34.65
CA LYS A 5 13.23 -5.68 -33.22
C LYS A 5 13.60 -4.20 -33.01
N LYS A 6 12.94 -3.51 -32.09
CA LYS A 6 13.46 -2.30 -31.42
C LYS A 6 13.00 -2.39 -29.96
N MET A 7 13.82 -3.03 -29.14
CA MET A 7 14.80 -2.39 -28.25
C MET A 7 14.09 -1.62 -27.12
N MET A 8 13.94 -2.38 -26.04
CA MET A 8 13.63 -2.03 -24.67
C MET A 8 14.59 -0.95 -24.16
N LEU A 9 14.04 0.13 -23.60
CA LEU A 9 14.77 1.06 -22.75
C LEU A 9 13.83 1.50 -21.60
N PHE A 10 13.69 0.64 -20.58
CA PHE A 10 13.13 1.08 -19.30
C PHE A 10 14.28 1.67 -18.49
N VAL A 11 14.33 3.00 -18.48
CA VAL A 11 15.21 3.78 -17.61
C VAL A 11 14.80 3.50 -16.17
N ALA A 12 15.70 2.89 -15.40
CA ALA A 12 15.62 2.86 -13.95
C ALA A 12 15.92 4.27 -13.42
N THR A 13 14.89 5.10 -13.29
CA THR A 13 15.03 6.43 -12.70
C THR A 13 15.00 6.33 -11.18
N LEU A 14 16.18 6.54 -10.58
CA LEU A 14 16.32 6.94 -9.18
C LEU A 14 15.46 8.18 -8.94
N PHE A 15 14.40 8.06 -8.14
CA PHE A 15 13.66 9.21 -7.64
C PHE A 15 14.51 9.91 -6.57
N VAL A 16 15.31 10.88 -6.99
CA VAL A 16 15.73 12.00 -6.13
C VAL A 16 15.05 13.23 -6.71
N ALA A 17 13.84 13.53 -6.23
CA ALA A 17 13.18 14.79 -6.57
C ALA A 17 13.85 15.91 -5.78
N THR A 18 14.86 16.55 -6.37
CA THR A 18 15.34 17.86 -5.94
C THR A 18 14.30 18.91 -6.37
N PHE A 19 13.42 19.31 -5.45
CA PHE A 19 12.58 20.49 -5.65
C PHE A 19 13.43 21.74 -5.44
N ALA A 20 13.93 22.32 -6.53
CA ALA A 20 14.35 23.72 -6.52
C ALA A 20 13.07 24.57 -6.71
N LEU A 21 12.51 25.08 -5.61
CA LEU A 21 11.42 26.05 -5.66
C LEU A 21 12.03 27.42 -5.90
N SER A 22 11.93 27.91 -7.13
CA SER A 22 12.07 29.33 -7.44
C SER A 22 10.91 30.08 -6.77
N SER A 23 11.19 30.75 -5.65
CA SER A 23 10.26 31.69 -5.03
C SER A 23 10.19 32.97 -5.85
N CYS A 24 9.01 33.29 -6.39
CA CYS A 24 8.43 34.64 -6.49
C CYS A 24 7.27 34.59 -7.47
N LEU A 25 6.05 34.64 -6.94
CA LEU A 25 5.01 35.62 -7.30
C LEU A 25 3.77 35.27 -6.47
N SER A 26 3.57 36.08 -5.44
CA SER A 26 2.46 36.09 -4.50
C SER A 26 1.10 36.06 -5.18
N ASP A 27 0.34 35.00 -4.93
CA ASP A 27 -1.12 34.93 -5.11
C ASP A 27 -1.76 34.57 -3.75
N ASP A 28 -2.80 35.30 -3.33
CA ASP A 28 -3.46 35.20 -2.00
C ASP A 28 -4.25 33.88 -1.77
N ASN A 29 -3.89 32.82 -2.50
CA ASN A 29 -4.36 31.45 -2.35
C ASN A 29 -3.20 30.44 -2.29
N GLU A 30 -2.00 30.94 -1.97
CA GLU A 30 -0.76 30.17 -1.92
C GLU A 30 -0.81 29.12 -0.80
N THR A 31 -1.00 27.88 -1.24
CA THR A 31 -0.84 26.70 -0.40
C THR A 31 0.63 26.57 -0.04
N LYS A 32 0.98 26.75 1.25
CA LYS A 32 2.38 26.71 1.68
C LYS A 32 2.91 25.28 1.59
N VAL A 33 3.85 25.06 0.69
CA VAL A 33 4.65 23.84 0.64
C VAL A 33 5.73 23.89 1.73
N PRO A 34 5.91 22.85 2.56
CA PRO A 34 6.89 22.88 3.64
C PRO A 34 8.32 22.89 3.11
N THR A 35 9.23 23.54 3.83
CA THR A 35 10.67 23.37 3.58
C THR A 35 11.13 21.97 3.97
N VAL A 36 12.35 21.58 3.57
CA VAL A 36 12.95 20.29 3.96
C VAL A 36 13.05 20.16 5.49
N GLU A 37 13.39 21.25 6.17
CA GLU A 37 13.53 21.30 7.63
C GLU A 37 12.18 21.20 8.33
N GLU A 38 11.16 21.90 7.82
CA GLU A 38 9.78 21.81 8.32
C GLU A 38 9.25 20.39 8.15
N GLN A 39 9.48 19.80 6.97
CA GLN A 39 9.10 18.44 6.67
C GLN A 39 9.74 17.46 7.66
N ALA A 40 11.06 17.53 7.81
CA ALA A 40 11.80 16.72 8.78
C ALA A 40 11.32 16.93 10.22
N GLY A 41 10.85 18.13 10.55
CA GLY A 41 10.16 18.43 11.81
C GLY A 41 8.89 17.61 11.97
N TYR A 42 8.01 17.61 10.98
CA TYR A 42 6.77 16.83 10.99
C TYR A 42 7.05 15.32 11.11
N GLN A 43 8.02 14.79 10.37
CA GLN A 43 8.40 13.37 10.51
C GLN A 43 8.93 13.02 11.90
N ARG A 44 9.78 13.87 12.49
CA ARG A 44 10.28 13.67 13.86
C ARG A 44 9.14 13.65 14.88
N THR A 45 8.18 14.56 14.75
CA THR A 45 6.98 14.59 15.60
C THR A 45 6.16 13.31 15.48
N MET A 46 5.98 12.80 14.25
CA MET A 46 5.19 11.59 13.99
C MET A 46 5.93 10.28 14.28
N ALA A 47 7.25 10.30 14.48
CA ALA A 47 8.04 9.09 14.66
C ALA A 47 7.68 8.34 15.96
N GLY A 48 7.65 7.01 15.88
CA GLY A 48 7.47 6.08 16.99
C GLY A 48 6.68 4.85 16.57
N THR A 49 6.39 3.98 17.54
CA THR A 49 5.67 2.74 17.31
C THR A 49 4.19 2.92 17.62
N TYR A 50 3.35 2.47 16.71
CA TYR A 50 1.89 2.53 16.82
C TYR A 50 1.31 1.15 16.53
N GLY A 51 0.05 0.94 16.89
CA GLY A 51 -0.58 -0.34 16.62
C GLY A 51 -1.90 -0.52 17.35
N SER A 52 -2.72 -1.38 16.79
CA SER A 52 -3.74 -2.14 17.51
C SER A 52 -4.37 -3.13 16.55
N THR A 53 -4.98 -2.61 15.48
CA THR A 53 -5.87 -3.40 14.63
C THR A 53 -5.61 -3.19 13.14
N LEU A 54 -5.63 -4.28 12.37
CA LEU A 54 -5.76 -4.28 10.92
C LEU A 54 -7.19 -4.65 10.55
N ARG A 55 -7.85 -3.85 9.73
CA ARG A 55 -9.19 -4.15 9.21
C ARG A 55 -9.12 -4.29 7.69
N PHE A 56 -9.84 -5.29 7.18
CA PHE A 56 -9.83 -5.61 5.77
C PHE A 56 -11.24 -5.47 5.19
N PHE A 57 -11.30 -4.81 4.03
CA PHE A 57 -12.54 -4.52 3.35
C PHE A 57 -12.42 -4.77 1.86
N TYR A 58 -13.55 -4.97 1.18
CA TYR A 58 -13.65 -4.95 -0.27
C TYR A 58 -14.76 -4.00 -0.73
N PRO A 59 -14.62 -3.36 -1.90
CA PRO A 59 -15.68 -2.53 -2.47
C PRO A 59 -16.85 -3.39 -2.94
N SER A 60 -18.07 -2.93 -2.66
CA SER A 60 -19.32 -3.59 -3.05
C SER A 60 -20.33 -2.53 -3.49
N PHE A 61 -20.47 -2.33 -4.80
CA PHE A 61 -21.31 -1.27 -5.39
C PHE A 61 -21.08 0.09 -4.69
N ASN A 62 -22.00 0.53 -3.83
CA ASN A 62 -21.95 1.81 -3.13
C ASN A 62 -21.45 1.71 -1.68
N ASN A 63 -20.98 0.54 -1.26
CA ASN A 63 -20.54 0.27 0.11
C ASN A 63 -19.13 -0.32 0.15
N VAL A 64 -18.52 -0.27 1.33
CA VAL A 64 -17.28 -0.96 1.64
C VAL A 64 -17.60 -2.02 2.68
N VAL A 65 -17.39 -3.29 2.35
CA VAL A 65 -17.76 -4.42 3.20
C VAL A 65 -16.55 -4.90 3.97
N LYS A 66 -16.62 -4.83 5.30
CA LYS A 66 -15.60 -5.40 6.20
C LYS A 66 -15.73 -6.91 6.19
N TYR A 67 -14.64 -7.62 5.90
CA TYR A 67 -14.62 -9.08 5.94
C TYR A 67 -13.70 -9.65 7.02
N ASP A 68 -12.74 -8.87 7.53
CA ASP A 68 -11.84 -9.33 8.59
C ASP A 68 -11.34 -8.18 9.48
N SER A 69 -10.90 -8.52 10.69
CA SER A 69 -10.29 -7.63 11.67
C SER A 69 -9.32 -8.40 12.55
N LEU A 70 -8.04 -8.01 12.53
CA LEU A 70 -6.97 -8.65 13.29
C LEU A 70 -6.40 -7.68 14.32
N LYS A 71 -6.21 -8.16 15.56
CA LYS A 71 -5.64 -7.38 16.67
C LYS A 71 -4.16 -7.71 16.90
N HIS A 72 -3.49 -6.87 17.68
CA HIS A 72 -2.09 -7.04 18.11
C HIS A 72 -1.06 -6.88 16.98
N TYR A 73 -1.32 -5.95 16.07
CA TYR A 73 -0.36 -5.53 15.04
C TYR A 73 0.26 -4.20 15.42
N SER A 74 1.51 -4.02 15.03
CA SER A 74 2.26 -2.79 15.24
C SER A 74 3.00 -2.38 13.98
N TRP A 75 3.21 -1.08 13.84
CA TRP A 75 4.04 -0.48 12.81
C TRP A 75 4.93 0.60 13.42
N ASP A 76 6.18 0.61 12.96
CA ASP A 76 7.15 1.63 13.31
C ASP A 76 7.08 2.75 12.27
N VAL A 77 7.02 3.98 12.75
CA VAL A 77 7.13 5.19 11.94
C VAL A 77 8.46 5.85 12.27
N THR A 78 9.29 6.08 11.27
CA THR A 78 10.63 6.65 11.45
C THR A 78 10.72 8.05 10.87
N ALA A 79 11.66 8.84 11.40
CA ALA A 79 11.85 10.23 11.00
C ALA A 79 12.27 10.42 9.52
N ASP A 80 12.63 9.33 8.82
CA ASP A 80 12.93 9.30 7.38
C ASP A 80 11.70 9.05 6.49
N SER A 81 10.51 9.34 7.02
CA SER A 81 9.22 9.14 6.34
C SER A 81 8.85 7.69 6.05
N THR A 82 9.39 6.71 6.79
CA THR A 82 9.07 5.29 6.59
C THR A 82 8.06 4.78 7.60
N ILE A 83 7.03 4.08 7.13
CA ILE A 83 6.16 3.21 7.91
C ILE A 83 6.62 1.78 7.68
N THR A 84 6.82 0.99 8.73
CA THR A 84 7.22 -0.43 8.64
C THR A 84 6.35 -1.30 9.53
N MET A 85 5.66 -2.28 8.94
CA MET A 85 5.02 -3.38 9.67
C MET A 85 5.74 -4.67 9.34
N ARG A 86 6.31 -5.35 10.34
CA ARG A 86 7.21 -6.50 10.13
C ARG A 86 6.48 -7.82 9.94
N ASN A 87 5.25 -7.91 10.44
CA ASN A 87 4.48 -9.15 10.54
C ASN A 87 3.16 -9.07 9.75
N PHE A 88 3.13 -8.39 8.59
CA PHE A 88 1.90 -8.25 7.81
C PHE A 88 1.33 -9.62 7.40
N PRO A 89 0.04 -9.91 7.63
CA PRO A 89 -0.53 -11.24 7.44
C PRO A 89 -0.92 -11.46 5.97
N VAL A 90 0.01 -11.97 5.16
CA VAL A 90 -0.16 -12.12 3.71
C VAL A 90 -1.35 -13.04 3.37
N CYS A 91 -1.65 -14.01 4.23
CA CYS A 91 -2.78 -14.92 4.03
C CYS A 91 -4.13 -14.21 3.89
N LYS A 92 -4.29 -13.00 4.44
CA LYS A 92 -5.53 -12.21 4.32
C LYS A 92 -5.75 -11.56 2.95
N LEU A 93 -4.73 -11.59 2.10
CA LEU A 93 -4.81 -11.11 0.71
C LEU A 93 -5.42 -12.16 -0.22
N ASP A 94 -5.63 -13.39 0.23
CA ASP A 94 -6.32 -14.45 -0.52
C ASP A 94 -7.71 -13.99 -1.00
N SER A 95 -8.39 -13.19 -0.19
CA SER A 95 -9.73 -12.68 -0.46
C SER A 95 -9.79 -11.79 -1.70
N ALA A 96 -8.65 -11.25 -2.16
CA ALA A 96 -8.58 -10.47 -3.38
C ALA A 96 -8.84 -11.33 -4.62
N ILE A 97 -8.61 -12.65 -4.54
CA ILE A 97 -8.84 -13.60 -5.62
C ILE A 97 -10.28 -14.11 -5.55
N VAL A 98 -11.07 -13.76 -6.55
CA VAL A 98 -12.51 -14.07 -6.62
C VAL A 98 -12.76 -14.99 -7.80
N ILE A 99 -13.43 -16.11 -7.55
CA ILE A 99 -13.69 -17.12 -8.59
C ILE A 99 -15.18 -17.43 -8.52
N SER A 100 -15.87 -17.23 -9.64
CA SER A 100 -17.27 -17.62 -9.75
C SER A 100 -17.38 -19.14 -9.64
N LYS A 101 -18.42 -19.64 -8.95
CA LYS A 101 -18.65 -21.08 -8.75
C LYS A 101 -18.80 -21.84 -10.06
N ASP A 102 -19.31 -21.18 -11.09
CA ASP A 102 -19.59 -21.78 -12.39
C ASP A 102 -18.42 -21.63 -13.39
N ASN A 103 -17.31 -20.99 -12.97
CA ASN A 103 -16.14 -20.82 -13.80
C ASN A 103 -15.15 -21.97 -13.59
N HIS A 104 -15.04 -22.83 -14.59
CA HIS A 104 -14.16 -24.00 -14.59
C HIS A 104 -13.03 -23.90 -15.62
N SER A 105 -12.68 -22.69 -16.07
CA SER A 105 -11.53 -22.53 -16.97
C SER A 105 -10.22 -22.89 -16.28
N ASP A 106 -9.19 -23.23 -17.07
CA ASP A 106 -7.85 -23.53 -16.54
C ASP A 106 -7.32 -22.40 -15.65
N SER A 107 -7.56 -21.14 -16.03
CA SER A 107 -7.20 -19.97 -15.21
C SER A 107 -7.97 -19.90 -13.90
N ALA A 108 -9.25 -20.27 -13.88
CA ALA A 108 -10.03 -20.30 -12.64
C ALA A 108 -9.50 -21.36 -11.68
N VAL A 109 -9.13 -22.54 -12.20
CA VAL A 109 -8.49 -23.61 -11.42
C VAL A 109 -7.12 -23.18 -10.90
N GLU A 110 -6.30 -22.55 -11.74
CA GLU A 110 -4.99 -22.04 -11.34
C GLU A 110 -5.09 -21.00 -10.22
N PHE A 111 -5.97 -20.00 -10.36
CA PHE A 111 -6.14 -18.98 -9.34
C PHE A 111 -6.83 -19.50 -8.07
N ALA A 112 -7.63 -20.58 -8.15
CA ALA A 112 -8.12 -21.28 -6.96
C ALA A 112 -6.98 -21.91 -6.17
N ALA A 113 -6.03 -22.55 -6.86
CA ALA A 113 -4.85 -23.13 -6.25
C ALA A 113 -3.96 -22.05 -5.61
N LEU A 114 -3.72 -20.94 -6.32
CA LEU A 114 -3.00 -19.79 -5.77
C LEU A 114 -3.70 -19.22 -4.52
N ARG A 115 -5.01 -18.99 -4.58
CA ARG A 115 -5.79 -18.49 -3.45
C ARG A 115 -5.65 -19.40 -2.23
N THR A 116 -5.75 -20.71 -2.44
CA THR A 116 -5.59 -21.72 -1.37
C THR A 116 -4.19 -21.66 -0.78
N ALA A 117 -3.15 -21.61 -1.62
CA ALA A 117 -1.77 -21.52 -1.17
C ALA A 117 -1.48 -20.23 -0.38
N ILE A 118 -2.11 -19.09 -0.73
CA ILE A 118 -2.03 -17.86 0.05
C ILE A 118 -2.76 -18.03 1.39
N HIS A 119 -3.99 -18.54 1.36
CA HIS A 119 -4.84 -18.70 2.53
C HIS A 119 -4.22 -19.59 3.61
N GLU A 120 -3.66 -20.73 3.21
CA GLU A 120 -3.06 -21.73 4.10
C GLU A 120 -1.66 -21.34 4.58
N SER A 121 -1.08 -20.29 3.99
CA SER A 121 0.27 -19.85 4.35
C SER A 121 0.30 -19.16 5.71
N ASN A 122 1.25 -19.57 6.54
CA ASN A 122 1.62 -18.85 7.76
C ASN A 122 2.65 -17.73 7.49
N ALA A 123 2.94 -17.41 6.22
CA ALA A 123 3.91 -16.40 5.88
C ALA A 123 3.44 -15.00 6.31
N THR A 124 4.33 -14.29 6.99
CA THR A 124 4.20 -12.86 7.25
C THR A 124 5.20 -12.10 6.40
N ALA A 125 4.83 -10.90 5.97
CA ALA A 125 5.71 -10.03 5.19
C ALA A 125 6.09 -8.76 5.96
N LYS A 126 7.27 -8.22 5.60
CA LYS A 126 7.60 -6.84 5.90
C LYS A 126 6.88 -5.94 4.89
N LEU A 127 5.88 -5.21 5.36
CA LEU A 127 5.23 -4.14 4.62
C LEU A 127 5.94 -2.82 4.94
N THR A 128 6.30 -2.07 3.90
CA THR A 128 6.86 -0.72 4.03
C THR A 128 6.05 0.28 3.22
N ALA A 129 5.91 1.49 3.73
CA ALA A 129 5.30 2.60 3.02
C ALA A 129 6.05 3.91 3.26
N LYS A 130 5.96 4.84 2.32
CA LYS A 130 6.39 6.23 2.52
C LYS A 130 5.19 7.13 2.78
N TYR A 131 5.40 8.22 3.52
CA TYR A 131 4.39 9.24 3.79
C TYR A 131 5.03 10.62 3.91
N PHE A 132 4.29 11.69 3.65
CA PHE A 132 4.80 13.05 3.81
C PHE A 132 3.62 14.01 3.97
N VAL A 133 3.76 15.11 4.72
CA VAL A 133 2.77 16.20 4.75
C VAL A 133 2.99 17.10 3.53
N PRO A 134 2.07 17.17 2.55
CA PRO A 134 2.33 17.87 1.30
C PRO A 134 2.34 19.39 1.40
N ASN A 135 1.46 19.94 2.24
CA ASN A 135 1.27 21.37 2.47
C ASN A 135 0.36 21.62 3.67
N ASP A 136 0.22 22.88 4.04
CA ASP A 136 -0.62 23.37 5.13
C ASP A 136 -2.09 22.91 5.07
N LYS A 137 -2.68 22.62 3.89
CA LYS A 137 -4.05 22.07 3.78
C LYS A 137 -4.20 20.69 4.38
N TYR A 138 -3.08 19.99 4.58
CA TYR A 138 -3.07 18.69 5.24
C TYR A 138 -2.98 18.81 6.77
N PHE A 139 -2.87 20.02 7.32
CA PHE A 139 -2.90 20.20 8.76
C PHE A 139 -4.34 20.01 9.25
N VAL A 140 -4.48 19.27 10.34
CA VAL A 140 -5.77 19.04 10.98
C VAL A 140 -5.67 19.48 12.43
N GLU A 141 -6.82 19.60 13.10
CA GLU A 141 -6.83 19.87 14.52
C GLU A 141 -5.96 18.84 15.26
N TYR A 142 -4.95 19.33 15.99
CA TYR A 142 -3.99 18.52 16.73
C TYR A 142 -3.09 17.59 15.89
N GLY A 143 -2.89 17.84 14.60
CA GLY A 143 -1.89 17.08 13.84
C GLY A 143 -1.93 17.24 12.32
N TYR A 144 -1.75 16.11 11.62
CA TYR A 144 -1.56 16.08 10.17
C TYR A 144 -2.36 14.96 9.52
N SER A 145 -2.85 15.21 8.32
CA SER A 145 -3.20 14.18 7.34
C SER A 145 -2.06 14.04 6.32
N PHE A 146 -1.98 12.91 5.63
CA PHE A 146 -0.92 12.69 4.63
C PHE A 146 -1.27 11.55 3.67
N PRO A 147 -0.83 11.60 2.41
CA PRO A 147 -0.86 10.45 1.51
C PRO A 147 0.09 9.35 1.99
N VAL A 148 -0.24 8.09 1.65
CA VAL A 148 0.60 6.92 1.93
C VAL A 148 0.92 6.19 0.64
N PHE A 149 2.18 5.77 0.50
CA PHE A 149 2.73 5.11 -0.69
C PHE A 149 3.30 3.75 -0.29
N PRO A 150 2.48 2.69 -0.27
CA PRO A 150 2.93 1.36 0.12
C PRO A 150 3.78 0.71 -0.97
N MET A 151 4.77 -0.06 -0.55
CA MET A 151 5.63 -0.82 -1.45
C MET A 151 5.03 -2.20 -1.72
N THR A 152 5.32 -2.74 -2.90
CA THR A 152 4.91 -4.09 -3.29
C THR A 152 5.51 -5.13 -2.34
N ILE A 153 4.70 -6.10 -1.93
CA ILE A 153 5.17 -7.29 -1.21
C ILE A 153 5.42 -8.40 -2.22
N LYS A 154 6.61 -9.01 -2.17
CA LYS A 154 6.92 -10.24 -2.92
C LYS A 154 6.93 -11.42 -1.95
N GLN A 155 6.23 -12.49 -2.28
CA GLN A 155 6.21 -13.73 -1.51
C GLN A 155 6.17 -14.92 -2.48
N SER A 156 6.92 -15.98 -2.17
CA SER A 156 6.87 -17.22 -2.96
C SER A 156 5.88 -18.21 -2.35
N PHE A 157 5.10 -18.87 -3.20
CA PHE A 157 4.12 -19.90 -2.80
C PHE A 157 4.28 -21.15 -3.68
N PHE A 158 4.07 -22.32 -3.10
CA PHE A 158 4.09 -23.59 -3.82
C PHE A 158 2.66 -24.04 -4.14
N TYR A 159 2.33 -24.15 -5.42
CA TYR A 159 1.06 -24.70 -5.89
C TYR A 159 1.23 -25.28 -7.30
N ASN A 160 0.33 -26.16 -7.71
CA ASN A 160 0.40 -26.84 -9.02
C ASN A 160 1.77 -27.49 -9.32
N GLY A 161 2.42 -28.02 -8.28
CA GLY A 161 3.68 -28.75 -8.38
C GLY A 161 4.94 -27.90 -8.55
N LYS A 162 4.85 -26.56 -8.47
CA LYS A 162 6.03 -25.68 -8.53
C LYS A 162 5.91 -24.48 -7.60
N SER A 163 7.06 -23.84 -7.35
CA SER A 163 7.12 -22.55 -6.65
C SER A 163 6.85 -21.41 -7.62
N HIS A 164 6.08 -20.44 -7.18
CA HIS A 164 5.73 -19.23 -7.92
C HIS A 164 6.06 -17.99 -7.10
N ASP A 165 6.56 -16.96 -7.78
CA ASP A 165 6.77 -15.65 -7.16
C ASP A 165 5.51 -14.80 -7.30
N VAL A 166 4.93 -14.38 -6.17
CA VAL A 166 3.67 -13.60 -6.16
C VAL A 166 3.97 -12.20 -5.65
N TYR A 167 3.50 -11.20 -6.40
CA TYR A 167 3.70 -9.78 -6.14
C TYR A 167 2.37 -9.12 -5.80
N PHE A 168 2.21 -8.68 -4.56
CA PHE A 168 1.04 -7.95 -4.08
C PHE A 168 1.25 -6.45 -4.27
N MET A 169 0.54 -5.89 -5.23
CA MET A 169 0.69 -4.50 -5.67
C MET A 169 -0.27 -3.61 -4.92
N PHE A 170 0.25 -2.56 -4.31
CA PHE A 170 -0.57 -1.56 -3.64
C PHE A 170 -0.74 -0.31 -4.52
N ASP A 171 -1.87 0.37 -4.34
CA ASP A 171 -2.12 1.68 -4.94
C ASP A 171 -1.15 2.72 -4.36
N VAL A 172 -0.47 3.44 -5.25
CA VAL A 172 0.51 4.50 -4.94
C VAL A 172 0.11 5.87 -5.50
N SER A 173 -1.16 6.05 -5.89
CA SER A 173 -1.70 7.31 -6.39
C SER A 173 -1.71 8.44 -5.35
N GLY A 174 -1.53 8.11 -4.06
CA GLY A 174 -1.64 9.06 -2.96
C GLY A 174 -3.09 9.42 -2.60
N THR A 175 -4.10 8.78 -3.22
CA THR A 175 -5.52 8.97 -2.87
C THR A 175 -5.84 8.43 -1.48
N TYR A 176 -5.17 7.37 -1.05
CA TYR A 176 -5.32 6.81 0.29
C TYR A 176 -4.34 7.46 1.26
N GLY A 177 -4.88 7.93 2.36
CA GLY A 177 -4.14 8.70 3.34
C GLY A 177 -4.11 8.07 4.73
N GLY A 178 -3.24 8.62 5.54
CA GLY A 178 -3.23 8.47 6.98
C GLY A 178 -3.45 9.79 7.70
N LYS A 179 -3.54 9.66 9.01
CA LYS A 179 -3.64 10.78 9.94
C LYS A 179 -2.74 10.53 11.13
N PHE A 180 -2.15 11.60 11.62
CA PHE A 180 -1.50 11.69 12.91
C PHE A 180 -2.24 12.71 13.75
N LEU A 181 -2.61 12.33 14.97
CA LEU A 181 -3.26 13.22 15.93
C LEU A 181 -2.56 13.10 17.28
N SER A 182 -2.33 14.24 17.93
CA SER A 182 -1.80 14.30 19.28
C SER A 182 -2.34 15.51 20.05
N SER A 183 -3.33 15.28 20.91
CA SER A 183 -3.96 16.33 21.71
C SER A 183 -3.07 16.81 22.87
N ASN A 184 -2.17 15.97 23.39
CA ASN A 184 -1.31 16.28 24.54
C ASN A 184 0.07 15.58 24.50
N PHE A 185 0.58 15.18 23.32
CA PHE A 185 1.83 14.43 23.14
C PHE A 185 1.91 13.04 23.79
N THR A 186 1.03 12.70 24.74
CA THR A 186 0.90 11.38 25.38
C THR A 186 -0.03 10.44 24.60
N ASP A 187 -1.18 10.96 24.16
CA ASP A 187 -2.13 10.22 23.33
C ASP A 187 -1.83 10.48 21.86
N ARG A 188 -0.99 9.62 21.27
CA ARG A 188 -0.63 9.72 19.85
C ARG A 188 -1.35 8.65 19.04
N VAL A 189 -2.05 9.09 18.01
CA VAL A 189 -2.75 8.24 17.04
C VAL A 189 -2.05 8.39 15.72
N PHE A 190 -1.67 7.28 15.08
CA PHE A 190 -1.16 7.26 13.71
C PHE A 190 -1.89 6.15 12.96
N GLU A 191 -2.82 6.50 12.10
CA GLU A 191 -3.65 5.55 11.36
C GLU A 191 -3.45 5.77 9.88
N TYR A 192 -3.53 4.71 9.08
CA TYR A 192 -3.37 4.83 7.64
C TYR A 192 -4.12 3.74 6.88
N ASN A 193 -4.44 4.06 5.63
CA ASN A 193 -5.12 3.15 4.71
C ASN A 193 -4.21 2.79 3.54
N MET A 194 -4.42 1.59 3.01
CA MET A 194 -3.76 1.10 1.80
C MET A 194 -4.75 0.27 1.01
N VAL A 195 -4.57 0.22 -0.31
CA VAL A 195 -5.38 -0.64 -1.17
C VAL A 195 -4.48 -1.57 -1.95
N LEU A 196 -4.74 -2.87 -1.84
CA LEU A 196 -4.21 -3.85 -2.80
C LEU A 196 -4.94 -3.61 -4.13
N SER A 197 -4.18 -3.22 -5.15
CA SER A 197 -4.68 -2.82 -6.47
C SER A 197 -4.42 -3.89 -7.54
N GLY A 198 -3.56 -4.87 -7.27
CA GLY A 198 -3.31 -5.99 -8.17
C GLY A 198 -2.47 -7.09 -7.54
N ILE A 199 -2.43 -8.23 -8.22
CA ILE A 199 -1.55 -9.36 -7.90
C ILE A 199 -0.88 -9.80 -9.19
N CYS A 200 0.44 -9.90 -9.21
CA CYS A 200 1.17 -10.54 -10.31
C CYS A 200 1.75 -11.88 -9.90
N VAL A 201 1.82 -12.82 -10.85
CA VAL A 201 2.44 -14.15 -10.68
C VAL A 201 3.64 -14.26 -11.64
N ASP A 202 4.77 -14.71 -11.10
CA ASP A 202 6.09 -14.95 -11.71
C ASP A 202 6.78 -13.73 -12.34
N LYS A 203 6.03 -12.75 -12.84
CA LYS A 203 6.53 -11.54 -13.48
C LYS A 203 5.85 -10.31 -12.90
N TYR A 204 6.63 -9.41 -12.30
CA TYR A 204 6.14 -8.10 -11.88
C TYR A 204 5.93 -7.17 -13.09
N SER A 205 4.86 -7.41 -13.83
CA SER A 205 4.48 -6.71 -15.06
C SER A 205 3.02 -7.00 -15.41
N VAL A 206 2.50 -6.33 -16.44
CA VAL A 206 1.14 -6.57 -16.96
C VAL A 206 0.94 -8.03 -17.40
N GLU A 207 1.99 -8.69 -17.89
CA GLU A 207 1.91 -10.10 -18.32
C GLU A 207 1.67 -11.07 -17.15
N GLY A 208 2.14 -10.72 -15.95
CA GLY A 208 1.92 -11.54 -14.75
C GLY A 208 0.66 -11.17 -14.00
N LEU A 209 -0.03 -10.09 -14.39
CA LEU A 209 -1.17 -9.54 -13.65
C LEU A 209 -2.37 -10.48 -13.74
N ILE A 210 -2.95 -10.83 -12.58
CA ILE A 210 -4.22 -11.57 -12.53
C ILE A 210 -5.30 -10.70 -13.19
N SER A 211 -6.05 -11.30 -14.11
CA SER A 211 -7.16 -10.62 -14.79
C SER A 211 -8.18 -10.06 -13.80
N THR A 212 -8.73 -8.88 -14.11
CA THR A 212 -9.73 -8.19 -13.28
C THR A 212 -10.99 -9.01 -13.05
N GLN A 213 -11.29 -10.01 -13.89
CA GLN A 213 -12.41 -10.92 -13.65
C GLN A 213 -12.18 -11.87 -12.45
N TYR A 214 -10.93 -12.08 -12.07
CA TYR A 214 -10.53 -12.93 -10.93
C TYR A 214 -10.02 -12.13 -9.73
N PHE A 215 -10.02 -10.80 -9.83
CA PHE A 215 -9.43 -9.93 -8.84
C PHE A 215 -10.44 -8.89 -8.36
N ARG A 216 -10.44 -8.64 -7.06
CA ARG A 216 -11.06 -7.45 -6.46
C ARG A 216 -10.03 -6.72 -5.60
N GLN A 217 -10.20 -5.41 -5.51
CA GLN A 217 -9.40 -4.60 -4.60
C GLN A 217 -9.69 -4.95 -3.14
N VAL A 218 -8.65 -4.82 -2.30
CA VAL A 218 -8.76 -4.99 -0.85
C VAL A 218 -8.26 -3.72 -0.18
N LEU A 219 -9.15 -3.04 0.55
CA LEU A 219 -8.81 -1.91 1.41
C LEU A 219 -8.36 -2.44 2.77
N ILE A 220 -7.23 -1.92 3.26
CA ILE A 220 -6.63 -2.27 4.53
C ILE A 220 -6.51 -1.00 5.35
N THR A 221 -7.10 -0.99 6.55
CA THR A 221 -6.99 0.10 7.50
C THR A 221 -6.16 -0.34 8.70
N CYS A 222 -5.12 0.43 9.02
CA CYS A 222 -4.28 0.27 10.20
C CYS A 222 -4.72 1.31 11.25
N SER A 223 -5.28 0.87 12.38
CA SER A 223 -5.81 1.75 13.43
C SER A 223 -5.18 1.50 14.80
N THR A 224 -5.05 2.56 15.60
CA THR A 224 -4.50 2.47 16.96
C THR A 224 -5.58 2.18 18.02
N LYS A 225 -6.84 2.03 17.61
CA LYS A 225 -7.99 1.67 18.46
C LYS A 225 -8.85 0.58 17.80
#